data_AF-A0A925DZ23-F1
#
_entry.id   AF-A0A925DZ23-F1
#
_cell.length_a   1.000
_cell.length_b   1.000
_cell.length_c   1.000
_cell.angle_alpha   90.00
_cell.angle_beta   90.00
_cell.angle_gamma   90.00
#
_symmetry.space_group_name_H-M   'P 1'
#
loop_
_entity.id
_entity.type
_entity.pdbx_description
1 polymer ?
#
loop_
_entity_poly.entity_id
_entity_poly.type
_entity_poly.pdbx_seq_one_letter_code
_entity_poly.pdbx_strand_id
1 'polypeptide(L)'
;MAERNERGQFVKGNKASPGRPKRLIEAEYLESMHNAVSVEHWEGATRKMLMLALQGDVQAYRALVPYLAGLPIQKLQLSSVDAQLLAQVLDLMKTRGIKASDVFGAMIAELAGEVITGEQ
;
A
#
# COMPACT_ATOMS: atom_id res chain seq x y z
N MET A 1 11.02 33.80 -10.40
CA MET A 1 9.94 33.26 -11.26
C MET A 1 10.34 31.83 -11.62
N ALA A 2 9.49 30.84 -11.35
CA ALA A 2 9.83 29.45 -11.65
C ALA A 2 9.91 29.28 -13.18
N GLU A 3 11.10 28.97 -13.69
CA GLU A 3 11.34 28.83 -15.13
C GLU A 3 10.51 27.67 -15.68
N ARG A 4 9.56 28.03 -16.54
CA ARG A 4 8.73 27.11 -17.31
C ARG A 4 9.29 27.04 -18.74
N ASN A 5 9.15 25.89 -19.40
CA ASN A 5 9.50 25.77 -20.81
C ASN A 5 8.50 26.55 -21.70
N GLU A 6 8.78 26.64 -23.00
CA GLU A 6 7.93 27.30 -24.00
C GLU A 6 6.50 26.73 -24.08
N ARG A 7 6.28 25.52 -23.53
CA ARG A 7 4.97 24.86 -23.42
C ARG A 7 4.31 25.06 -22.05
N GLY A 8 4.86 25.92 -21.20
CA GLY A 8 4.34 26.24 -19.87
C GLY A 8 4.58 25.16 -18.80
N GLN A 9 5.36 24.13 -19.09
CA GLN A 9 5.64 23.03 -18.16
C GLN A 9 6.85 23.36 -17.26
N PHE A 10 6.88 22.79 -16.06
CA PHE A 10 8.04 22.89 -15.19
C PHE A 10 9.25 22.15 -15.79
N VAL A 11 10.39 22.82 -15.86
CA VAL A 11 11.63 22.23 -16.36
C VAL A 11 12.15 21.19 -15.35
N LYS A 12 12.57 20.02 -15.86
CA LYS A 12 13.11 18.92 -15.04
C LYS A 12 14.36 19.41 -14.28
N GLY A 13 14.34 19.33 -12.95
CA GLY A 13 15.44 19.77 -12.08
C GLY A 13 15.12 21.01 -11.23
N ASN A 14 14.04 21.74 -11.53
CA ASN A 14 13.59 22.85 -10.69
C ASN A 14 12.72 22.35 -9.52
N LYS A 15 13.06 22.78 -8.30
CA LYS A 15 12.22 22.50 -7.12
C LYS A 15 10.87 23.19 -7.30
N ALA A 16 9.79 22.42 -7.13
CA ALA A 16 8.46 23.00 -6.98
C ALA A 16 8.50 24.00 -5.80
N SER A 17 7.81 25.13 -5.92
CA SER A 17 7.65 26.06 -4.81
C SER A 17 7.15 25.30 -3.57
N PRO A 18 7.56 25.68 -2.35
CA PRO A 18 6.98 25.12 -1.15
C PRO A 18 5.46 25.22 -1.28
N GLY A 19 4.76 24.09 -1.19
CA GLY A 19 3.31 24.06 -1.28
C GLY A 19 2.70 25.10 -0.33
N ARG A 20 1.50 25.59 -0.64
CA ARG A 20 0.83 26.57 0.22
C ARG A 20 0.81 26.05 1.66
N PRO A 21 1.38 26.78 2.63
CA PRO A 21 1.33 26.36 4.03
C PRO A 21 -0.14 26.18 4.43
N LYS A 22 -0.44 25.07 5.11
CA LYS A 22 -1.79 24.83 5.64
C LYS A 22 -2.19 26.03 6.48
N ARG A 23 -3.36 26.61 6.21
CA ARG A 23 -3.85 27.74 7.01
C ARG A 23 -4.15 27.23 8.42
N LEU A 24 -3.90 28.06 9.44
CA LEU A 24 -4.22 27.72 10.84
C LEU A 24 -5.66 27.19 10.99
N ILE A 25 -6.58 27.83 10.27
CA ILE A 25 -8.01 27.50 10.17
C ILE A 25 -8.25 26.04 9.69
N GLU A 26 -7.43 25.52 8.78
CA GLU A 26 -7.59 24.14 8.27
C GLU A 26 -7.28 23.10 9.35
N ALA A 27 -6.36 23.41 10.28
CA ALA A 27 -6.07 22.54 11.41
C ALA A 27 -7.22 22.54 12.43
N GLU A 28 -7.79 23.71 12.71
CA GLU A 28 -8.94 23.86 13.63
C GLU A 28 -10.18 23.09 13.13
N TYR A 29 -10.47 23.14 11.83
CA TYR A 29 -11.56 22.34 11.25
C TYR A 29 -11.29 20.84 11.31
N LEU A 30 -10.05 20.42 11.06
CA LEU A 30 -9.67 19.01 11.13
C LEU A 30 -9.82 18.48 12.57
N GLU A 31 -9.38 19.25 13.55
CA GLU A 31 -9.47 18.92 14.97
C GLU A 31 -10.94 18.85 15.42
N SER A 32 -11.75 19.84 15.05
CA SER A 32 -13.19 19.84 15.33
C SER A 32 -13.88 18.62 14.72
N MET A 33 -13.54 18.26 13.48
CA MET A 33 -14.08 17.07 12.82
C MET A 33 -13.68 15.78 13.55
N HIS A 34 -12.43 15.66 13.98
CA HIS A 34 -11.95 14.52 14.73
C HIS A 34 -12.65 14.38 16.08
N ASN A 35 -12.91 15.51 16.75
CA ASN A 35 -13.56 15.54 18.06
C ASN A 35 -15.08 15.33 18.00
N ALA A 36 -15.72 15.64 16.88
CA ALA A 36 -17.17 15.48 16.71
C ALA A 36 -17.62 14.00 16.63
N VAL A 37 -16.76 13.11 16.12
CA VAL A 37 -17.08 11.70 15.95
C VAL A 37 -16.59 10.90 17.15
N SER A 38 -17.49 10.64 18.10
CA SER A 38 -17.22 9.71 19.20
C SER A 38 -17.24 8.26 18.72
N VAL A 39 -16.71 7.36 19.56
CA VAL A 39 -16.77 5.91 19.33
C VAL A 39 -18.23 5.44 19.20
N GLU A 40 -19.14 6.01 19.98
CA GLU A 40 -20.57 5.68 19.95
C GLU A 40 -21.21 6.07 18.60
N HIS A 41 -20.86 7.25 18.06
CA HIS A 41 -21.27 7.66 16.72
C HIS A 41 -20.76 6.69 15.67
N TRP A 42 -19.51 6.25 15.80
CA TRP A 42 -18.91 5.27 14.92
C TRP A 42 -19.62 3.91 14.97
N GLU A 43 -19.87 3.37 16.16
CA GLU A 43 -20.63 2.14 16.34
C GLU A 43 -22.02 2.21 15.74
N GLY A 44 -22.73 3.32 15.96
CA GLY A 44 -24.05 3.56 15.39
C GLY A 44 -24.03 3.53 13.86
N ALA A 45 -23.05 4.21 13.25
CA ALA A 45 -22.85 4.20 11.81
C ALA A 45 -22.52 2.80 11.27
N THR A 46 -21.62 2.06 11.93
CA THR A 46 -21.27 0.69 11.53
C THR A 46 -22.48 -0.26 11.61
N ARG A 47 -23.28 -0.18 12.68
CA ARG A 47 -24.52 -1.00 12.81
C ARG A 47 -25.52 -0.68 11.69
N LYS A 48 -25.70 0.60 11.36
CA LYS A 48 -26.59 1.01 10.27
C LYS A 48 -26.07 0.50 8.92
N MET A 49 -24.77 0.61 8.69
CA MET A 49 -24.13 0.10 7.47
C MET A 49 -24.28 -1.41 7.33
N LEU A 50 -24.10 -2.17 8.42
CA LEU A 50 -24.34 -3.61 8.44
C LEU A 50 -25.78 -3.95 8.08
N MET A 51 -26.76 -3.24 8.67
CA MET A 51 -28.18 -3.44 8.36
C MET A 51 -28.47 -3.21 6.86
N LEU A 52 -27.94 -2.13 6.29
CA LEU A 52 -28.10 -1.82 4.86
C LEU A 52 -27.46 -2.89 3.98
N ALA A 53 -26.25 -3.33 4.33
CA ALA A 53 -25.56 -4.39 3.60
C ALA A 53 -26.37 -5.71 3.61
N LEU A 54 -26.96 -6.08 4.75
CA LEU A 54 -27.84 -7.25 4.87
C LEU A 54 -29.13 -7.12 4.07
N GLN A 55 -29.59 -5.89 3.82
CA GLN A 55 -30.74 -5.59 2.96
C GLN A 55 -30.37 -5.56 1.46
N GLY A 56 -29.10 -5.82 1.11
CA GLY A 56 -28.63 -5.86 -0.27
C GLY A 56 -28.06 -4.54 -0.79
N ASP A 57 -27.79 -3.56 0.08
CA ASP A 57 -27.05 -2.35 -0.32
C ASP A 57 -25.58 -2.69 -0.61
N VAL A 58 -25.26 -2.69 -1.90
CA VAL A 58 -23.92 -3.01 -2.42
C VAL A 58 -22.87 -1.99 -1.95
N GLN A 59 -23.23 -0.72 -1.75
CA GLN A 59 -22.28 0.29 -1.29
C GLN A 59 -21.93 0.08 0.18
N ALA A 60 -22.93 -0.21 1.01
CA ALA A 60 -22.70 -0.55 2.41
C ALA A 60 -21.85 -1.82 2.55
N TYR A 61 -22.13 -2.85 1.74
CA TYR A 61 -21.32 -4.06 1.70
C TYR A 61 -19.86 -3.75 1.30
N ARG A 62 -19.65 -3.03 0.19
CA ARG A 62 -18.31 -2.65 -0.29
C ARG A 62 -17.51 -1.82 0.72
N ALA A 63 -18.18 -1.00 1.52
CA ALA A 63 -17.53 -0.24 2.58
C ALA A 63 -17.06 -1.12 3.75
N LEU A 64 -17.80 -2.19 4.08
CA LEU A 64 -17.47 -3.11 5.18
C LEU A 64 -16.42 -4.17 4.81
N VAL A 65 -16.47 -4.71 3.58
CA VAL A 65 -15.61 -5.83 3.16
C VAL A 65 -14.11 -5.61 3.44
N PRO A 66 -13.49 -4.44 3.14
CA PRO A 66 -12.07 -4.22 3.38
C PRO A 66 -11.65 -4.40 4.84
N TYR A 67 -12.55 -4.10 5.79
CA TYR A 67 -12.27 -4.20 7.22
C TYR A 67 -12.53 -5.61 7.77
N LEU A 68 -13.41 -6.39 7.15
CA LEU A 68 -13.76 -7.73 7.59
C LEU A 68 -12.92 -8.83 6.94
N ALA A 69 -12.68 -8.71 5.64
CA ALA A 69 -11.98 -9.71 4.83
C ALA A 69 -10.56 -9.27 4.43
N GLY A 70 -10.18 -8.03 4.74
CA GLY A 70 -8.95 -7.41 4.25
C GLY A 70 -9.10 -6.87 2.82
N LEU A 71 -8.14 -6.03 2.42
CA LEU A 71 -8.02 -5.63 1.02
C LEU A 71 -7.44 -6.80 0.21
N PRO A 72 -7.90 -7.02 -1.04
CA PRO A 72 -7.27 -7.98 -1.92
C PRO A 72 -5.79 -7.63 -2.07
N ILE A 73 -4.91 -8.55 -1.68
CA ILE A 73 -3.46 -8.37 -1.70
C ILE A 73 -3.06 -8.03 -3.14
N GLN A 74 -2.49 -6.85 -3.30
CA GLN A 74 -2.17 -6.25 -4.60
C GLN A 74 -1.20 -7.15 -5.38
N LYS A 75 -1.54 -7.46 -6.64
CA LYS A 75 -0.64 -8.18 -7.55
C LYS A 75 0.64 -7.37 -7.74
N LEU A 76 1.80 -8.02 -7.59
CA LEU A 76 3.10 -7.42 -7.84
C LEU A 76 3.15 -6.89 -9.28
N GLN A 77 3.37 -5.58 -9.46
CA GLN A 77 3.71 -5.01 -10.78
C GLN A 77 5.22 -5.12 -10.98
N LEU A 78 5.65 -6.19 -11.62
CA LEU A 78 7.04 -6.34 -12.08
C LEU A 78 7.22 -5.51 -13.36
N SER A 79 8.29 -4.72 -13.46
CA SER A 79 8.66 -4.12 -14.74
C SER A 79 9.15 -5.22 -15.70
N SER A 80 9.16 -4.95 -17.02
CA SER A 80 9.55 -5.97 -18.01
C SER A 80 10.98 -6.49 -17.82
N VAL A 81 11.88 -5.65 -17.31
CA VAL A 81 13.26 -6.02 -16.98
C VAL A 81 13.31 -6.96 -15.77
N ASP A 82 12.47 -6.73 -14.76
CA ASP A 82 12.42 -7.56 -13.55
C ASP A 82 11.86 -8.96 -13.85
N ALA A 83 10.90 -9.07 -14.77
CA ALA A 83 10.30 -10.34 -15.13
C ALA A 83 11.28 -11.29 -15.84
N GLN A 84 12.14 -10.76 -16.73
CA GLN A 84 13.17 -11.55 -17.41
C GLN A 84 14.27 -12.01 -16.47
N LEU A 85 14.74 -11.13 -15.59
CA LEU A 85 15.74 -11.49 -14.60
C LEU A 85 15.20 -12.55 -13.64
N LEU A 86 13.95 -12.38 -13.18
CA LEU A 86 13.27 -13.35 -12.32
C LEU A 86 13.14 -14.72 -13.02
N ALA A 87 12.76 -14.75 -14.29
CA ALA A 87 12.67 -16.00 -15.06
C ALA A 87 14.03 -16.71 -15.16
N GLN A 88 15.11 -15.97 -15.42
CA GLN A 88 16.46 -16.53 -15.48
C GLN A 88 16.91 -17.10 -14.13
N VAL A 89 16.61 -16.41 -13.04
CA VAL A 89 16.91 -16.90 -11.68
C VAL A 89 16.13 -18.19 -11.39
N LEU A 90 14.84 -18.22 -11.71
CA LEU A 90 14.01 -19.41 -11.51
C LEU A 90 14.49 -20.62 -12.33
N ASP A 91 14.91 -20.41 -13.58
CA ASP A 91 15.47 -21.46 -14.44
C ASP A 91 16.82 -21.96 -13.91
N LEU A 92 17.67 -21.06 -13.41
CA LEU A 92 18.94 -21.42 -12.78
C LEU A 92 18.73 -22.25 -11.50
N MET A 93 17.72 -21.90 -10.71
CA MET A 93 17.35 -22.66 -9.51
C MET A 93 16.83 -24.05 -9.86
N LYS A 94 15.97 -24.15 -10.87
CA LYS A 94 15.43 -25.42 -11.36
C LYS A 94 16.53 -26.35 -11.88
N THR A 95 17.48 -25.82 -12.66
CA THR A 95 18.62 -26.61 -13.17
C THR A 95 19.55 -27.09 -12.06
N ARG A 96 19.67 -26.34 -10.96
CA ARG A 96 20.45 -26.72 -9.78
C ARG A 96 19.67 -27.57 -8.77
N GLY A 97 18.40 -27.89 -9.04
CA GLY A 97 17.55 -28.67 -8.14
C GLY A 97 17.20 -27.95 -6.82
N ILE A 98 17.38 -26.63 -6.77
CA ILE A 98 17.13 -25.82 -5.58
C ILE A 98 15.66 -25.41 -5.58
N LYS A 99 14.93 -25.68 -4.50
CA LYS A 99 13.53 -25.23 -4.39
C LYS A 99 13.50 -23.75 -4.06
N ALA A 100 12.54 -23.04 -4.65
CA ALA A 100 12.32 -21.62 -4.37
C ALA A 100 12.11 -21.35 -2.87
N SER A 101 11.39 -22.24 -2.17
CA SER A 101 11.14 -22.15 -0.73
C SER A 101 12.42 -22.05 0.10
N ASP A 102 13.47 -22.75 -0.31
CA ASP A 102 14.68 -22.91 0.50
C ASP A 102 15.54 -21.64 0.39
N VAL A 103 15.59 -21.04 -0.80
CA VAL A 103 16.25 -19.75 -1.02
C VAL A 103 15.49 -18.61 -0.36
N PHE A 104 14.17 -18.54 -0.52
CA PHE A 104 13.37 -17.51 0.15
C PHE A 104 13.44 -17.65 1.67
N GLY A 105 13.45 -18.87 2.20
CA GLY A 105 13.67 -19.14 3.62
C GLY A 105 15.02 -18.63 4.10
N ALA A 106 16.09 -18.92 3.37
CA ALA A 106 17.44 -18.43 3.67
C ALA A 106 17.54 -16.90 3.61
N MET A 107 16.95 -16.25 2.60
CA MET A 107 16.95 -14.79 2.47
C MET A 107 16.17 -14.11 3.59
N ILE A 108 15.03 -14.67 4.01
CA ILE A 108 14.23 -14.15 5.12
C ILE A 108 15.00 -14.30 6.43
N ALA A 109 15.66 -15.44 6.65
CA ALA A 109 16.49 -15.67 7.83
C ALA A 109 17.70 -14.73 7.87
N GLU A 110 18.37 -14.51 6.74
CA GLU A 110 19.48 -13.56 6.61
C GLU A 110 19.03 -12.12 6.92
N LEU A 111 17.87 -11.70 6.38
CA LEU A 111 17.28 -10.39 6.69
C LEU A 111 16.82 -10.25 8.14
N ALA A 112 16.41 -11.35 8.77
CA ALA A 112 16.07 -11.42 10.19
C ALA A 112 17.30 -11.53 11.10
N GLY A 113 18.51 -11.69 10.55
CA GLY A 113 19.76 -11.84 11.30
C GLY A 113 20.00 -13.25 11.86
N GLU A 114 19.25 -14.25 11.41
CA GLU A 114 19.38 -15.65 11.83
C GLU A 114 20.28 -16.41 10.84
N VAL A 115 21.46 -16.84 11.31
CA VAL A 115 22.37 -17.69 10.53
C VAL A 115 21.84 -19.11 10.52
N ILE A 116 21.27 -19.55 9.39
CA ILE A 116 20.91 -20.96 9.20
C ILE A 116 22.19 -21.74 8.84
N THR A 117 22.80 -22.39 9.83
CA THR A 117 23.79 -23.44 9.59
C THR A 117 23.09 -24.67 9.06
N GLY A 118 23.20 -24.93 7.75
CA GLY A 118 22.79 -26.19 7.15
C GLY A 118 23.77 -27.30 7.55
N GLU A 119 23.34 -28.25 8.38
CA GLU A 119 24.03 -29.52 8.57
C GLU A 119 23.88 -30.40 7.32
N GLN A 120 25.00 -30.99 6.93
CA GLN A 120 25.17 -31.92 5.79
C GLN A 120 24.64 -33.32 6.12
#